data_AF-A0A7H1NQ02-F1
#
_entry.id   AF-A0A7H1NQ02-F1
#
_cell.length_a   1.000
_cell.length_b   1.000
_cell.length_c   1.000
_cell.angle_alpha   90.00
_cell.angle_beta   90.00
_cell.angle_gamma   90.00
#
_symmetry.space_group_name_H-M   'P 1'
#
loop_
_entity.id
_entity.type
_entity.pdbx_description
1 polymer ?
#
loop_
_entity_poly.entity_id
_entity_poly.type
_entity_poly.pdbx_seq_one_letter_code
_entity_poly.pdbx_strand_id
1 'polypeptide(L)'
;MTNKQTDKVNVVISEDRKKVSLAMFSENGVDTMVTLSEEELINLITLLGEARWRLKEEEPVSPIVGARFTPVRKTQWAVQADLMTEGSMFIFQHPAYGPVGVSLLPADVDKIIVALQSHKNILHDFSRKQKRLV
;
A
#
# COMPACT_ATOMS: atom_id res chain seq x y z
N MET A 1 38.88 6.86 7.18
CA MET A 1 38.41 5.45 7.08
C MET A 1 37.08 5.42 7.80
N THR A 2 35.91 5.18 7.21
CA THR A 2 35.53 4.32 6.07
C THR A 2 34.45 5.03 5.23
N ASN A 3 34.55 4.90 3.90
CA ASN A 3 33.56 5.40 2.95
C ASN A 3 32.34 4.48 3.01
N LYS A 4 31.15 4.98 3.33
CA LYS A 4 29.93 4.17 3.41
C LYS A 4 29.30 4.13 2.01
N GLN A 5 29.82 3.26 1.14
CA GLN A 5 29.22 3.05 -0.18
C GLN A 5 27.85 2.38 0.05
N THR A 6 26.78 3.06 -0.35
CA THR A 6 25.43 2.51 -0.28
C THR A 6 25.25 1.53 -1.42
N ASP A 7 24.99 0.26 -1.11
CA ASP A 7 24.50 -0.72 -2.09
C ASP A 7 23.24 -0.15 -2.74
N LYS A 8 23.31 0.13 -4.04
CA LYS A 8 22.19 0.70 -4.80
C LYS A 8 21.45 -0.45 -5.46
N VAL A 9 20.16 -0.58 -5.20
CA VAL A 9 19.25 -1.39 -6.01
C VAL A 9 18.59 -0.46 -7.01
N ASN A 10 18.67 -0.79 -8.30
CA ASN A 10 17.94 -0.08 -9.35
C ASN A 10 16.87 -0.99 -9.96
N VAL A 11 15.69 -0.42 -10.22
CA VAL A 11 14.55 -1.12 -10.81
C VAL A 11 14.20 -0.42 -12.10
N VAL A 12 14.26 -1.16 -13.21
CA VAL A 12 13.92 -0.67 -14.55
C VAL A 12 12.77 -1.50 -15.10
N ILE A 13 11.74 -0.84 -15.60
CA ILE A 13 10.59 -1.48 -16.25
C ILE A 13 10.85 -1.45 -17.76
N SER A 14 10.63 -2.57 -18.46
CA SER A 14 10.75 -2.64 -19.92
C SER A 14 9.72 -1.74 -20.62
N GLU A 15 10.01 -1.34 -21.86
CA GLU A 15 9.11 -0.47 -22.64
C GLU A 15 7.72 -1.09 -22.84
N ASP A 16 7.64 -2.41 -23.02
CA ASP A 16 6.39 -3.17 -23.16
C ASP A 16 5.66 -3.40 -21.82
N ARG A 17 6.26 -2.98 -20.69
CA ARG A 17 5.78 -3.16 -19.32
C ARG A 17 5.54 -4.60 -18.87
N LYS A 18 6.10 -5.58 -19.59
CA LYS A 18 5.94 -7.00 -19.26
C LYS A 18 7.08 -7.58 -18.43
N LYS A 19 8.18 -6.84 -18.31
CA LYS A 19 9.38 -7.27 -17.60
C LYS A 19 9.91 -6.18 -16.69
N VAL A 20 10.50 -6.61 -15.58
CA VAL A 20 11.21 -5.72 -14.65
C VAL A 20 12.61 -6.25 -14.45
N SER A 21 13.60 -5.38 -14.62
CA SER A 21 15.00 -5.69 -14.36
C SER A 21 15.43 -5.07 -13.04
N LEU A 22 15.93 -5.91 -12.14
CA LEU A 22 16.59 -5.49 -10.91
C LEU A 22 18.09 -5.57 -11.11
N ALA A 23 18.78 -4.46 -10.88
CA ALA A 23 20.23 -4.39 -10.87
C ALA A 23 20.71 -4.08 -9.46
N MET A 24 21.58 -4.95 -8.93
CA MET A 24 22.28 -4.75 -7.66
C MET A 24 23.72 -4.38 -7.95
N PHE A 25 24.16 -3.25 -7.42
CA PHE A 25 25.52 -2.74 -7.58
C PHE A 25 26.27 -2.96 -6.27
N SER A 26 27.40 -3.67 -6.33
CA SER A 26 28.37 -3.74 -5.23
C SER A 26 29.48 -2.71 -5.45
N GLU A 27 30.37 -2.56 -4.46
CA GLU A 27 31.53 -1.67 -4.55
C GLU A 27 32.44 -1.97 -5.77
N ASN A 28 32.33 -3.15 -6.38
CA ASN A 28 33.17 -3.60 -7.51
C ASN A 28 32.47 -3.57 -8.89
N GLY A 29 31.19 -3.18 -8.98
CA GLY A 29 30.43 -3.14 -10.25
C GLY A 29 29.01 -3.72 -10.15
N VAL A 30 28.38 -4.00 -11.30
CA VAL A 30 27.10 -4.74 -11.35
C VAL A 30 27.40 -6.20 -11.03
N ASP A 31 27.07 -6.65 -9.83
CA ASP A 31 27.29 -8.05 -9.45
C ASP A 31 26.17 -8.96 -9.94
N THR A 32 24.94 -8.45 -10.11
CA THR A 32 23.84 -9.27 -10.63
C THR A 32 22.74 -8.41 -11.26
N MET A 33 22.30 -8.78 -12.46
CA MET A 33 21.08 -8.29 -13.09
C MET A 33 20.10 -9.44 -13.23
N VAL A 34 18.91 -9.29 -12.66
CA VAL A 34 17.83 -10.27 -12.76
C VAL A 34 16.68 -9.63 -13.53
N THR A 35 16.21 -10.30 -14.58
CA THR A 35 14.98 -9.89 -15.28
C THR A 35 13.85 -10.80 -14.84
N LEU A 36 12.80 -10.19 -14.31
CA LEU A 36 11.60 -10.86 -13.83
C LEU A 36 10.46 -10.66 -14.82
N SER A 37 9.68 -11.71 -15.05
CA SER A 37 8.31 -11.63 -15.53
C SER A 37 7.39 -11.00 -14.48
N GLU A 38 6.15 -10.69 -14.88
CA GLU A 38 5.13 -10.20 -13.96
C GLU A 38 4.86 -11.15 -12.79
N GLU A 39 4.75 -12.46 -13.06
CA GLU A 39 4.50 -13.47 -12.04
C GLU A 39 5.66 -13.58 -11.04
N GLU A 40 6.90 -13.59 -11.54
CA GLU A 40 8.09 -13.63 -10.69
C GLU A 40 8.23 -12.36 -9.84
N LEU A 41 7.86 -11.19 -10.39
CA LEU A 41 7.85 -9.93 -9.65
C LEU A 41 6.81 -9.96 -8.52
N ILE A 42 5.60 -10.45 -8.79
CA ILE A 42 4.55 -10.58 -7.77
C ILE A 42 5.03 -11.51 -6.66
N ASN A 43 5.61 -12.65 -7.01
CA ASN A 43 6.16 -13.58 -6.03
C ASN A 43 7.27 -12.93 -5.18
N LEU A 44 8.19 -12.20 -5.81
CA LEU A 44 9.24 -11.46 -5.10
C LEU A 44 8.65 -10.43 -4.13
N ILE A 45 7.64 -9.65 -4.55
CA ILE A 45 6.97 -8.66 -3.69
C ILE A 45 6.31 -9.35 -2.49
N THR A 46 5.65 -10.49 -2.69
CA THR A 46 5.04 -11.28 -1.61
C THR A 46 6.07 -11.73 -0.60
N LEU A 47 7.17 -12.34 -1.05
CA LEU A 47 8.25 -12.82 -0.19
C LEU A 47 8.91 -11.68 0.60
N LEU A 48 9.16 -10.54 -0.05
CA LEU A 48 9.72 -9.35 0.62
C LEU A 48 8.71 -8.75 1.63
N GLY A 49 7.43 -8.76 1.29
CA GLY A 49 6.35 -8.34 2.18
C GLY A 49 6.29 -9.18 3.46
N GLU A 50 6.33 -10.51 3.32
CA GLU A 50 6.39 -11.43 4.46
C GLU A 50 7.66 -11.25 5.28
N ALA A 51 8.82 -11.12 4.64
CA ALA A 51 10.08 -10.89 5.35
C ALA A 51 10.01 -9.60 6.18
N ARG A 52 9.50 -8.51 5.59
CA ARG A 52 9.27 -7.24 6.30
C ARG A 52 8.28 -7.41 7.45
N TRP A 53 7.20 -8.16 7.25
CA TRP A 53 6.22 -8.43 8.30
C TRP A 53 6.87 -9.11 9.51
N ARG A 54 7.62 -10.19 9.28
CA ARG A 54 8.35 -10.93 10.34
C ARG A 54 9.37 -10.05 11.05
N LEU A 55 10.09 -9.20 10.32
CA LEU A 55 11.05 -8.24 10.92
C LEU A 55 10.38 -7.20 11.82
N LYS A 56 9.07 -6.99 11.69
CA LYS A 56 8.29 -5.98 12.43
C LYS A 56 7.26 -6.59 13.38
N GLU A 57 7.22 -7.91 13.51
CA GLU A 57 6.18 -8.62 14.25
C GLU A 57 6.13 -8.23 15.75
N GLU A 58 7.29 -7.99 16.35
CA GLU A 58 7.39 -7.57 17.76
C GLU A 58 7.46 -6.04 17.94
N GLU A 59 7.52 -5.28 16.84
CA GLU A 59 7.55 -3.82 16.93
C GLU A 59 6.13 -3.26 17.06
N PRO A 60 5.94 -2.19 17.87
CA PRO A 60 4.66 -1.51 17.91
C PRO A 60 4.32 -0.94 16.53
N VAL A 61 3.05 -1.05 16.16
CA VAL A 61 2.54 -0.49 14.90
C VAL A 61 2.85 1.00 14.86
N SER A 62 3.56 1.42 13.81
CA SER A 62 3.93 2.82 13.65
C SER A 62 2.68 3.70 13.52
N PRO A 63 2.66 4.89 14.16
CA PRO A 63 1.52 5.79 14.07
C PRO A 63 1.30 6.28 12.63
N ILE A 64 0.04 6.44 12.25
CA ILE A 64 -0.33 6.95 10.92
C ILE A 64 -0.15 8.47 10.79
N VAL A 65 -0.05 9.20 11.90
CA VAL A 65 0.09 10.66 11.92
C VAL A 65 1.43 11.07 11.30
N GLY A 66 1.38 11.89 10.26
CA GLY A 66 2.57 12.34 9.53
C GLY A 66 3.11 11.32 8.51
N ALA A 67 2.47 10.16 8.37
CA ALA A 67 2.86 9.17 7.37
C ALA A 67 2.60 9.70 5.94
N ARG A 68 3.57 9.51 5.06
CA ARG A 68 3.35 9.70 3.61
C ARG A 68 2.58 8.50 3.07
N PHE A 69 1.50 8.75 2.35
CA PHE A 69 0.72 7.69 1.70
C PHE A 69 0.46 8.05 0.24
N THR A 70 0.39 7.02 -0.61
CA THR A 70 -0.03 7.16 -2.01
C THR A 70 -1.48 6.70 -2.10
N PRO A 71 -2.43 7.57 -2.44
CA PRO A 71 -3.83 7.19 -2.51
C PRO A 71 -4.06 6.23 -3.67
N VAL A 72 -4.69 5.09 -3.37
CA VAL A 72 -5.21 4.18 -4.38
C VAL A 72 -6.51 4.76 -4.91
N ARG A 73 -6.58 4.97 -6.23
CA ARG A 73 -7.75 5.51 -6.93
C ARG A 73 -8.23 4.51 -7.97
N LYS A 74 -9.54 4.53 -8.27
CA LYS A 74 -10.17 3.66 -9.29
C LYS A 74 -9.86 2.17 -9.06
N THR A 75 -9.95 1.73 -7.81
CA THR A 75 -9.79 0.31 -7.45
C THR A 75 -11.15 -0.35 -7.24
N GLN A 76 -11.22 -1.66 -7.48
CA GLN A 76 -12.33 -2.49 -7.04
C GLN A 76 -12.19 -2.75 -5.53
N TRP A 77 -13.30 -2.69 -4.82
CA TRP A 77 -13.34 -2.91 -3.38
C TRP A 77 -14.63 -3.59 -2.95
N ALA A 78 -14.58 -4.26 -1.80
CA ALA A 78 -15.71 -4.90 -1.15
C ALA A 78 -15.59 -4.77 0.38
N VAL A 79 -16.72 -4.84 1.06
CA VAL A 79 -16.78 -5.00 2.52
C VAL A 79 -17.54 -6.29 2.80
N GLN A 80 -16.97 -7.15 3.64
CA GLN A 80 -17.60 -8.41 4.06
C GLN A 80 -17.53 -8.56 5.58
N ALA A 81 -18.40 -9.38 6.16
CA ALA A 81 -18.32 -9.70 7.58
C ALA A 81 -17.05 -10.50 7.88
N ASP A 82 -16.35 -10.14 8.96
CA ASP A 82 -15.25 -10.93 9.49
C ASP A 82 -15.74 -11.69 10.72
N LEU A 83 -16.09 -12.97 10.52
CA LEU A 83 -16.69 -13.81 11.56
C LEU A 83 -15.74 -14.12 12.71
N MET A 84 -14.42 -13.98 12.52
CA MET A 84 -13.44 -14.26 13.56
C MET A 84 -13.32 -13.11 14.57
N THR A 85 -13.53 -11.87 14.11
CA THR A 85 -13.41 -10.66 14.93
C THR A 85 -14.74 -10.02 15.26
N GLU A 86 -15.85 -10.61 14.78
CA GLU A 86 -17.20 -10.03 14.78
C GLU A 86 -17.26 -8.65 14.08
N GLY A 87 -16.22 -8.33 13.31
CA GLY A 87 -16.01 -7.06 12.67
C GLY A 87 -16.37 -7.08 11.19
N SER A 88 -15.65 -6.26 10.43
CA SER A 88 -15.77 -6.20 8.96
C SER A 88 -14.39 -6.27 8.33
N MET A 89 -14.28 -6.93 7.19
CA MET A 89 -13.08 -6.87 6.37
C MET A 89 -13.32 -5.93 5.19
N PHE A 90 -12.50 -4.89 5.09
CA PHE A 90 -12.44 -4.05 3.90
C PHE A 90 -11.36 -4.60 2.95
N ILE A 91 -11.76 -4.96 1.73
CA ILE A 91 -10.89 -5.59 0.73
C ILE A 91 -10.84 -4.69 -0.50
N PHE A 92 -9.65 -4.53 -1.09
CA PHE A 92 -9.49 -3.76 -2.31
C PHE A 92 -8.31 -4.24 -3.17
N GLN A 93 -8.35 -3.93 -4.46
CA GLN A 93 -7.27 -4.24 -5.40
C GLN A 93 -6.15 -3.18 -5.32
N HIS A 94 -5.07 -3.43 -4.58
CA HIS A 94 -3.93 -2.53 -4.51
C HIS A 94 -3.07 -2.63 -5.79
N PRO A 95 -2.75 -1.53 -6.48
CA PRO A 95 -2.00 -1.56 -7.74
C PRO A 95 -0.61 -2.22 -7.67
N ALA A 96 0.04 -2.15 -6.51
CA ALA A 96 1.37 -2.73 -6.30
C ALA A 96 1.37 -4.11 -5.62
N TYR A 97 0.28 -4.51 -4.96
CA TYR A 97 0.26 -5.69 -4.08
C TYR A 97 -0.85 -6.70 -4.43
N GLY A 98 -1.70 -6.39 -5.41
CA GLY A 98 -2.87 -7.21 -5.70
C GLY A 98 -3.97 -7.05 -4.63
N PRO A 99 -4.79 -8.08 -4.39
CA PRO A 99 -5.86 -8.02 -3.39
C PRO A 99 -5.30 -7.88 -1.97
N VAL A 100 -5.72 -6.82 -1.26
CA VAL A 100 -5.34 -6.58 0.15
C VAL A 100 -6.60 -6.39 0.98
N GLY A 101 -6.62 -7.01 2.16
CA GLY A 101 -7.70 -6.89 3.14
C GLY A 101 -7.21 -6.28 4.45
N VAL A 102 -8.06 -5.46 5.08
CA VAL A 102 -7.88 -5.01 6.46
C VAL A 102 -9.08 -5.43 7.28
N SER A 103 -8.82 -6.10 8.41
CA SER A 103 -9.86 -6.41 9.40
C SER A 103 -10.11 -5.18 10.26
N LEU A 104 -11.38 -4.81 10.39
CA LEU A 104 -11.89 -3.69 11.16
C LEU A 104 -12.68 -4.27 12.32
N LEU A 105 -12.18 -4.06 13.54
CA LEU A 105 -12.89 -4.46 14.75
C LEU A 105 -14.21 -3.68 14.88
N PRO A 106 -15.21 -4.18 15.61
CA PRO A 106 -16.51 -3.51 15.76
C PRO A 106 -16.40 -2.03 16.13
N ALA A 107 -15.53 -1.69 17.09
CA ALA A 107 -15.32 -0.31 17.52
C ALA A 107 -14.69 0.58 16.43
N ASP A 108 -13.94 0.02 15.50
CA ASP A 108 -13.35 0.77 14.39
C ASP A 108 -14.34 0.97 13.25
N VAL A 109 -15.26 0.01 13.03
CA VAL A 109 -16.39 0.16 12.11
C VAL A 109 -17.24 1.37 12.50
N ASP A 110 -17.60 1.49 13.78
CA ASP A 110 -18.39 2.63 14.28
C ASP A 110 -17.68 3.98 14.05
N LYS A 111 -16.39 4.05 14.36
CA LYS A 111 -15.56 5.26 14.13
C LYS A 111 -15.54 5.64 12.66
N ILE A 112 -15.39 4.66 11.76
CA ILE A 112 -15.36 4.87 10.31
C ILE A 112 -16.70 5.40 9.82
N ILE A 113 -17.81 4.83 10.28
CA ILE A 113 -19.17 5.28 9.92
C ILE A 113 -19.36 6.75 10.30
N VAL A 114 -19.03 7.13 11.54
CA VAL A 114 -19.14 8.51 12.02
C VAL A 114 -18.27 9.47 11.21
N ALA A 115 -17.03 9.08 10.90
CA ALA A 115 -16.12 9.90 10.11
C ALA A 115 -16.62 10.12 8.68
N LEU A 116 -17.12 9.07 8.03
CA LEU A 116 -17.64 9.14 6.66
C LEU A 116 -18.94 9.95 6.58
N GLN A 117 -19.84 9.81 7.55
CA GLN A 117 -21.04 10.63 7.64
C GLN A 117 -20.71 12.11 7.82
N SER A 118 -19.76 12.41 8.71
CA SER A 118 -19.27 13.78 8.92
C SER A 118 -18.68 14.38 7.64
N HIS A 119 -17.86 13.61 6.92
CA HIS A 119 -17.28 14.05 5.65
C HIS A 119 -18.35 14.31 4.57
N LYS A 120 -19.36 13.44 4.46
CA LYS A 120 -20.49 13.63 3.52
C LYS A 120 -21.23 14.94 3.79
N ASN A 121 -21.47 15.27 5.06
CA ASN A 121 -22.14 16.51 5.45
C ASN A 121 -21.31 17.75 5.07
N ILE A 122 -19.99 17.72 5.30
CA ILE A 122 -19.07 18.79 4.92
C ILE A 122 -19.12 19.04 3.39
N LEU A 123 -19.00 17.99 2.59
CA LEU A 123 -19.02 18.11 1.12
C LEU A 123 -20.36 18.64 0.59
N HIS A 124 -21.45 18.22 1.21
CA HIS A 124 -22.79 18.69 0.88
C HIS A 124 -22.96 20.19 1.19
N ASP A 125 -22.44 20.68 2.31
CA ASP A 125 -22.46 22.10 2.66
C ASP A 125 -21.59 22.95 1.73
N PHE A 126 -20.42 22.44 1.33
CA PHE A 126 -19.58 23.07 0.30
C PHE A 126 -20.35 23.23 -1.02
N SER A 127 -21.04 22.16 -1.44
CA SER A 127 -21.80 22.15 -2.69
C SER A 127 -22.98 23.13 -2.66
N ARG A 128 -23.66 23.28 -1.50
CA ARG A 128 -24.75 24.25 -1.31
C ARG A 128 -24.26 25.70 -1.34
N LYS A 129 -23.09 25.99 -0.75
CA LYS A 129 -22.51 27.33 -0.75
C LYS A 129 -22.08 27.77 -2.15
N GLN A 130 -21.50 26.88 -2.96
CA GLN A 130 -21.14 27.18 -4.35
C GLN A 130 -22.35 27.52 -5.22
N LYS A 131 -23.48 26.81 -5.06
CA LYS A 131 -24.73 27.10 -5.80
C LYS A 131 -25.40 28.43 -5.42
N ARG A 132 -25.01 29.07 -4.31
CA ARG A 132 -25.53 30.39 -3.90
C ARG A 132 -24.68 31.56 -4.39
N LEU A 133 -23.51 31.28 -4.98
CA LEU A 133 -22.55 32.27 -5.47
C LEU A 133 -22.54 32.38 -7.01
N VAL A 134 -23.47 31.69 -7.68
CA VAL A 134 -23.76 31.74 -9.12
C VAL A 134 -25.20 32.16 -9.27
#